data_AF-A0A1S3XFN5-F1
#
_entry.id   AF-A0A1S3XFN5-F1
#
_cell.length_a   1.000
_cell.length_b   1.000
_cell.length_c   1.000
_cell.angle_alpha   90.00
_cell.angle_beta   90.00
_cell.angle_gamma   90.00
#
_symmetry.space_group_name_H-M   'P 1'
#
loop_
_entity.id
_entity.type
_entity.pdbx_description
1 polymer ?
#
loop_
_entity_poly.entity_id
_entity_poly.type
_entity_poly.pdbx_seq_one_letter_code
_entity_poly.pdbx_strand_id
1 'polypeptide(L)'
;MFLLEQCLLQFSLSILHLWNVDPELDKLLVTEMKLKRPQNLLVASGLLGDRGSLTLTFPDYTSTLELWKSSSEYCAKRSLTMVSLAQHMISLSHSFQAASSSLSAFYMRSFAEKVSDIKPPLLQLLVSFWQDEAEHVKMAARSLFHCAASRAIPSPLRRDNTRDKENGVSPTGNHDAVSTEEPTNCLKDDSQIVTEGNSEDEQSEIRSWLESFEMQDWISCVGGTSQDAMTSHIIVAAALAVWYPSLVKPNLVVLAVNPLVKLVMAMNEKYSSTAAEILAEGMESTWKASIGSEIPRLIGDIFFQIECVSGSSANTPSKNPSTSVMIRDTLVGILLPSLAMADVLAFLNVIESQIWSTASDSPVHVVSLMTIVRIARGSPRNLVQYLDKVVTFILQTMDPGNLVMRRTCLQNSMVALKEIARIFPMVALNDPLTRLAVGDAIGEINNASIRVYDMQSMTKIKVLDASGPPGFPSLLGGASGMTVTTAISALSFSPDGEGVVAFSETGMMIRWWSYSSGSVWWEKLSKNLVHVQCTKLIFVPPWEGFLPNANRSSIMASVFGKDGEANPKENTNASNELDRFKQLLHNIDLSYRIEWVGQRKIKLTQHGRDLGTFQL
;
A
#
# COMPACT_ATOMS: atom_id res chain seq x y z
N MET A 1 0.68 -40.73 -12.28
CA MET A 1 0.40 -39.41 -12.88
C MET A 1 1.63 -38.51 -12.82
N PHE A 2 2.20 -38.22 -11.64
CA PHE A 2 3.41 -37.40 -11.48
C PHE A 2 4.63 -37.82 -12.33
N LEU A 3 4.91 -39.12 -12.47
CA LEU A 3 6.04 -39.58 -13.28
C LEU A 3 5.85 -39.29 -14.78
N LEU A 4 4.62 -39.41 -15.30
CA LEU A 4 4.31 -39.11 -16.70
C LEU A 4 4.44 -37.61 -16.97
N GLU A 5 3.88 -36.80 -16.06
CA GLU A 5 3.99 -35.34 -16.12
C GLU A 5 5.45 -34.88 -16.11
N GLN A 6 6.26 -35.39 -15.18
CA GLN A 6 7.69 -35.12 -15.14
C GLN A 6 8.39 -35.49 -16.46
N CYS A 7 8.13 -36.69 -17.00
CA CYS A 7 8.72 -37.12 -18.27
C CYS A 7 8.33 -36.19 -19.43
N LEU A 8 7.08 -35.74 -19.49
CA LEU A 8 6.59 -34.80 -20.52
C LEU A 8 7.25 -33.43 -20.41
N LEU A 9 7.44 -32.92 -19.19
CA LEU A 9 8.13 -31.65 -18.96
C LEU A 9 9.61 -31.74 -19.32
N GLN A 10 10.29 -32.81 -18.90
CA GLN A 10 11.68 -33.07 -19.28
C GLN A 10 11.83 -33.19 -20.80
N PHE A 11 10.92 -33.90 -21.46
CA PHE A 11 10.90 -34.01 -22.92
C PHE A 11 10.68 -32.64 -23.58
N SER A 12 9.71 -31.86 -23.10
CA SER A 12 9.41 -30.52 -23.62
C SER A 12 10.59 -29.58 -23.45
N LEU A 13 11.20 -29.52 -22.27
CA LEU A 13 12.40 -28.73 -21.99
C LEU A 13 13.57 -29.15 -22.89
N SER A 14 13.74 -30.45 -23.15
CA SER A 14 14.82 -30.94 -24.01
C SER A 14 14.69 -30.46 -25.45
N ILE A 15 13.46 -30.26 -25.95
CA ILE A 15 13.18 -29.74 -27.29
C ILE A 15 13.19 -28.21 -27.32
N LEU A 16 12.67 -27.58 -26.27
CA LEU A 16 12.50 -26.13 -26.21
C LEU A 16 13.78 -25.38 -25.82
N HIS A 17 14.68 -26.03 -25.08
CA HIS A 17 15.94 -25.41 -24.68
C HIS A 17 16.87 -25.19 -25.88
N LEU A 18 17.54 -24.04 -25.88
CA LEU A 18 18.48 -23.66 -26.92
C LEU A 18 19.89 -24.14 -26.54
N TRP A 19 20.18 -25.39 -26.86
CA TRP A 19 21.47 -26.06 -26.59
C TRP A 19 22.65 -25.34 -27.25
N ASN A 20 23.85 -25.52 -26.69
CA ASN A 20 25.13 -24.93 -27.10
C ASN A 20 25.31 -23.43 -26.86
N VAL A 21 24.31 -22.72 -26.32
CA VAL A 21 24.49 -21.30 -25.95
C VAL A 21 25.28 -21.19 -24.65
N ASP A 22 25.01 -22.09 -23.71
CA ASP A 22 25.59 -22.08 -22.38
C ASP A 22 26.02 -23.50 -21.97
N PRO A 23 27.28 -23.88 -22.22
CA PRO A 23 27.77 -25.24 -21.94
C PRO A 23 27.67 -25.64 -20.46
N GLU A 24 27.75 -24.68 -19.54
CA GLU A 24 27.64 -24.96 -18.10
C GLU A 24 26.21 -25.31 -17.72
N LEU A 25 25.25 -24.52 -18.23
CA LEU A 25 23.82 -24.81 -18.06
C LEU A 25 23.45 -26.14 -18.73
N ASP A 26 23.89 -26.37 -19.97
CA ASP A 26 23.63 -27.60 -20.72
C ASP A 26 24.06 -28.84 -19.91
N LYS A 27 25.28 -28.79 -19.34
CA LYS A 27 25.81 -29.87 -18.50
C LYS A 27 24.91 -30.10 -17.29
N LEU A 28 24.52 -29.04 -16.61
CA LEU A 28 23.71 -29.10 -15.40
C LEU A 28 22.32 -29.68 -15.70
N LEU A 29 21.69 -29.28 -16.81
CA LEU A 29 20.41 -29.83 -17.27
C LEU A 29 20.48 -31.33 -17.59
N VAL A 30 21.58 -31.80 -18.18
CA VAL A 30 21.80 -33.22 -18.47
C VAL A 30 22.07 -34.01 -17.19
N THR A 31 22.88 -33.50 -16.27
CA THR A 31 23.29 -34.25 -15.07
C THR A 31 22.21 -34.27 -14.00
N GLU A 32 21.57 -33.14 -13.72
CA GLU A 32 20.62 -33.02 -12.61
C GLU A 32 19.18 -33.27 -13.07
N MET A 33 18.75 -32.60 -14.15
CA MET A 33 17.40 -32.75 -14.71
C MET A 33 17.23 -33.96 -15.62
N LYS A 34 18.33 -34.66 -15.96
CA LYS A 34 18.32 -35.83 -16.85
C LYS A 34 17.70 -35.53 -18.22
N LEU A 35 17.84 -34.28 -18.70
CA LEU A 35 17.37 -33.90 -20.03
C LEU A 35 18.17 -34.64 -21.11
N LYS A 36 17.50 -35.01 -22.20
CA LYS A 36 18.12 -35.71 -23.33
C LYS A 36 18.15 -34.79 -24.53
N ARG A 37 19.35 -34.31 -24.86
CA ARG A 37 19.55 -33.50 -26.05
C ARG A 37 19.10 -34.26 -27.32
N PRO A 38 18.26 -33.66 -28.19
CA PRO A 38 17.89 -34.27 -29.46
C PRO A 38 19.11 -34.37 -30.40
N GLN A 39 19.46 -35.58 -30.85
CA GLN A 39 20.62 -35.81 -31.75
C GLN A 39 20.20 -36.04 -33.21
N ASN A 40 19.01 -36.58 -33.46
CA ASN A 40 18.51 -36.93 -34.80
C ASN A 40 17.17 -36.24 -35.13
N LEU A 41 16.87 -35.14 -34.45
CA LEU A 41 15.63 -34.39 -34.63
C LEU A 41 15.97 -32.95 -34.99
N LEU A 42 15.53 -32.53 -36.17
CA LEU A 42 15.58 -31.14 -36.60
C LEU A 42 14.36 -30.41 -36.03
N VAL A 43 14.58 -29.48 -35.13
CA VAL A 43 13.53 -28.70 -34.46
C VAL A 43 13.51 -27.30 -35.05
N ALA A 44 12.38 -26.91 -35.62
CA ALA A 44 12.11 -25.53 -36.02
C ALA A 44 11.35 -24.79 -34.92
N SER A 45 11.61 -23.49 -34.81
CA SER A 45 10.81 -22.60 -33.97
C SER A 45 9.79 -21.86 -34.82
N GLY A 46 8.74 -21.37 -34.18
CA GLY A 46 7.73 -20.59 -34.87
C GLY A 46 6.83 -19.81 -33.94
N LEU A 47 6.02 -18.96 -34.55
CA LEU A 47 5.01 -18.13 -33.93
C LEU A 47 3.67 -18.38 -34.60
N LEU A 48 2.64 -18.57 -33.79
CA LEU A 48 1.26 -18.55 -34.25
C LEU A 48 0.83 -17.09 -34.33
N GLY A 49 0.43 -16.63 -35.51
CA GLY A 49 -0.14 -15.31 -35.74
C GLY A 49 -1.66 -15.35 -35.87
N ASP A 50 -2.20 -14.25 -36.37
CA ASP A 50 -3.64 -14.01 -36.45
C ASP A 50 -4.38 -15.08 -37.26
N ARG A 51 -5.56 -15.45 -36.74
CA ARG A 51 -6.50 -16.40 -37.39
C ARG A 51 -5.86 -17.77 -37.71
N GLY A 52 -4.88 -18.19 -36.91
CA GLY A 52 -4.20 -19.48 -37.08
C GLY A 52 -3.10 -19.46 -38.15
N SER A 53 -2.70 -18.28 -38.64
CA SER A 53 -1.51 -18.13 -39.46
C SER A 53 -0.28 -18.60 -38.69
N LEU A 54 0.68 -19.23 -39.35
CA LEU A 54 1.86 -19.79 -38.69
C LEU A 54 3.13 -19.32 -39.40
N THR A 55 4.02 -18.71 -38.64
CA THR A 55 5.38 -18.38 -39.09
C THR A 55 6.32 -19.44 -38.53
N LEU A 56 6.99 -20.18 -39.41
CA LEU A 56 7.99 -21.19 -39.05
C LEU A 56 9.35 -20.77 -39.56
N THR A 57 10.38 -20.94 -38.75
CA THR A 57 11.76 -20.80 -39.19
C THR A 57 12.23 -22.07 -39.87
N PHE A 58 13.28 -21.99 -40.68
CA PHE A 58 14.01 -23.20 -41.05
C PHE A 58 14.51 -23.90 -39.77
N PRO A 59 14.57 -25.26 -39.77
CA PRO A 59 15.01 -26.02 -38.61
C PRO A 59 16.53 -25.95 -38.50
N ASP A 60 17.01 -24.79 -38.05
CA ASP A 60 18.39 -24.50 -37.82
C ASP A 60 18.56 -23.61 -36.58
N TYR A 61 19.69 -23.77 -35.91
CA TYR A 61 20.05 -23.02 -34.72
C TYR A 61 20.14 -21.52 -35.02
N THR A 62 20.76 -21.13 -36.14
CA THR A 62 20.90 -19.72 -36.50
C THR A 62 19.54 -19.09 -36.80
N SER A 63 18.65 -19.84 -37.45
CA SER A 63 17.30 -19.38 -37.76
C SER A 63 16.45 -19.15 -36.49
N THR A 64 16.60 -19.99 -35.47
CA THR A 64 15.95 -19.76 -34.16
C THR A 64 16.53 -18.55 -33.45
N LEU A 65 17.85 -18.35 -33.48
CA LEU A 65 18.49 -17.16 -32.90
C LEU A 65 18.04 -15.86 -33.56
N GLU A 66 17.91 -15.85 -34.88
CA GLU A 66 17.40 -14.67 -35.60
C GLU A 66 15.95 -14.33 -35.19
N LEU A 67 15.14 -15.32 -34.78
CA LEU A 67 13.81 -15.08 -34.24
C LEU A 67 13.86 -14.35 -32.88
N TRP A 68 14.83 -14.69 -32.02
CA TRP A 68 15.08 -13.95 -30.76
C TRP A 68 15.58 -12.52 -30.99
N LYS A 69 16.29 -12.26 -32.09
CA LYS A 69 16.76 -10.90 -32.45
C LYS A 69 15.71 -10.05 -33.17
N SER A 70 14.71 -10.68 -33.78
CA SER A 70 13.71 -9.99 -34.59
C SER A 70 12.38 -9.76 -33.87
N SER A 71 11.93 -10.69 -33.00
CA SER A 71 10.59 -10.65 -32.41
C SER A 71 10.60 -10.59 -30.87
N SER A 72 10.15 -9.47 -30.30
CA SER A 72 9.90 -9.33 -28.86
C SER A 72 8.78 -10.24 -28.36
N GLU A 73 7.82 -10.58 -29.23
CA GLU A 73 6.70 -11.48 -28.93
C GLU A 73 7.19 -12.91 -28.73
N TYR A 74 8.05 -13.39 -29.63
CA TYR A 74 8.70 -14.68 -29.49
C TYR A 74 9.58 -14.72 -28.25
N CYS A 75 10.36 -13.66 -27.99
CA CYS A 75 11.16 -13.56 -26.77
C CYS A 75 10.30 -13.70 -25.51
N ALA A 76 9.16 -13.01 -25.46
CA ALA A 76 8.24 -13.09 -24.32
C ALA A 76 7.62 -14.47 -24.17
N LYS A 77 7.01 -15.02 -25.22
CA LYS A 77 6.39 -16.34 -25.19
C LYS A 77 7.39 -17.44 -24.85
N ARG A 78 8.56 -17.44 -25.50
CA ARG A 78 9.56 -18.50 -25.28
C ARG A 78 10.17 -18.40 -23.89
N SER A 79 10.49 -17.21 -23.41
CA SER A 79 11.00 -17.02 -22.04
C SER A 79 9.94 -17.39 -21.00
N LEU A 80 8.69 -16.98 -21.21
CA LEU A 80 7.58 -17.32 -20.32
C LEU A 80 7.41 -18.83 -20.23
N THR A 81 7.37 -19.55 -21.36
CA THR A 81 7.28 -21.01 -21.38
C THR A 81 8.46 -21.64 -20.65
N MET A 82 9.69 -21.24 -20.94
CA MET A 82 10.88 -21.85 -20.32
C MET A 82 10.93 -21.62 -18.81
N VAL A 83 10.64 -20.39 -18.35
CA VAL A 83 10.64 -20.06 -16.91
C VAL A 83 9.49 -20.75 -16.19
N SER A 84 8.30 -20.81 -16.80
CA SER A 84 7.12 -21.50 -16.25
C SER A 84 7.36 -22.99 -16.07
N LEU A 85 7.91 -23.65 -17.09
CA LEU A 85 8.26 -25.08 -17.03
C LEU A 85 9.37 -25.35 -16.01
N ALA A 86 10.38 -24.47 -15.93
CA ALA A 86 11.43 -24.59 -14.94
C ALA A 86 10.89 -24.47 -13.51
N GLN A 87 10.02 -23.49 -13.23
CA GLN A 87 9.37 -23.33 -11.94
C GLN A 87 8.47 -24.52 -11.61
N HIS A 88 7.72 -25.04 -12.58
CA HIS A 88 6.89 -26.23 -12.38
C HIS A 88 7.73 -27.47 -12.04
N MET A 89 8.90 -27.63 -12.67
CA MET A 89 9.84 -28.70 -12.33
C MET A 89 10.35 -28.63 -10.88
N ILE A 90 10.50 -27.43 -10.29
CA ILE A 90 10.85 -27.28 -8.86
C ILE A 90 9.75 -27.86 -7.98
N SER A 91 8.49 -27.63 -8.33
CA SER A 91 7.33 -28.11 -7.57
C SER A 91 7.20 -29.63 -7.58
N LEU A 92 7.70 -30.30 -8.63
CA LEU A 92 7.66 -31.75 -8.77
C LEU A 92 8.77 -32.47 -8.01
N SER A 93 9.97 -31.87 -7.93
CA SER A 93 11.07 -32.45 -7.16
C SER A 93 12.13 -31.42 -6.75
N HIS A 94 12.47 -31.43 -5.46
CA HIS A 94 13.59 -30.65 -4.92
C HIS A 94 14.94 -30.98 -5.57
N SER A 95 15.11 -32.19 -6.13
CA SER A 95 16.35 -32.56 -6.82
C SER A 95 16.63 -31.73 -8.07
N PHE A 96 15.61 -31.08 -8.64
CA PHE A 96 15.75 -30.22 -9.82
C PHE A 96 15.92 -28.75 -9.48
N GLN A 97 15.92 -28.38 -8.19
CA GLN A 97 15.89 -26.97 -7.78
C GLN A 97 17.06 -26.16 -8.36
N ALA A 98 18.29 -26.64 -8.22
CA ALA A 98 19.47 -25.93 -8.72
C ALA A 98 19.42 -25.76 -10.25
N ALA A 99 19.06 -26.82 -10.97
CA ALA A 99 18.89 -26.81 -12.42
C ALA A 99 17.77 -25.90 -12.91
N SER A 100 16.61 -25.98 -12.29
CA SER A 100 15.46 -25.15 -12.63
C SER A 100 15.76 -23.68 -12.37
N SER A 101 16.34 -23.35 -11.21
CA SER A 101 16.69 -21.97 -10.88
C SER A 101 17.73 -21.41 -11.85
N SER A 102 18.73 -22.21 -12.24
CA SER A 102 19.73 -21.81 -13.24
C SER A 102 19.10 -21.60 -14.62
N LEU A 103 18.19 -22.49 -15.03
CA LEU A 103 17.44 -22.39 -16.28
C LEU A 103 16.54 -21.15 -16.32
N SER A 104 15.80 -20.89 -15.24
CA SER A 104 14.99 -19.67 -15.10
C SER A 104 15.85 -18.42 -15.19
N ALA A 105 16.96 -18.36 -14.43
CA ALA A 105 17.87 -17.22 -14.45
C ALA A 105 18.45 -16.95 -15.84
N PHE A 106 18.80 -18.01 -16.58
CA PHE A 106 19.29 -17.91 -17.95
C PHE A 106 18.28 -17.23 -18.87
N TYR A 107 17.02 -17.72 -18.92
CA TYR A 107 16.00 -17.13 -19.80
C TYR A 107 15.48 -15.76 -19.33
N MET A 108 15.69 -15.41 -18.06
CA MET A 108 15.29 -14.10 -17.54
C MET A 108 16.34 -13.01 -17.78
N ARG A 109 17.64 -13.34 -17.73
CA ARG A 109 18.73 -12.35 -17.79
C ARG A 109 19.91 -12.82 -18.62
N SER A 110 20.52 -13.97 -18.28
CA SER A 110 21.83 -14.35 -18.82
C SER A 110 21.83 -14.57 -20.34
N PHE A 111 20.69 -14.94 -20.92
CA PHE A 111 20.60 -15.16 -22.36
C PHE A 111 20.93 -13.91 -23.17
N ALA A 112 20.43 -12.75 -22.74
CA ALA A 112 20.71 -11.46 -23.39
C ALA A 112 22.13 -10.93 -23.15
N GLU A 113 22.84 -11.49 -22.16
CA GLU A 113 24.26 -11.19 -21.92
C GLU A 113 25.17 -12.06 -22.80
N LYS A 114 24.73 -13.29 -23.11
CA LYS A 114 25.51 -14.26 -23.91
C LYS A 114 25.36 -14.09 -25.42
N VAL A 115 24.22 -13.57 -25.87
CA VAL A 115 23.93 -13.37 -27.29
C VAL A 115 23.58 -11.90 -27.50
N SER A 116 24.30 -11.24 -28.41
CA SER A 116 24.07 -9.84 -28.73
C SER A 116 22.74 -9.64 -29.47
N ASP A 117 22.21 -8.42 -29.40
CA ASP A 117 21.09 -7.94 -30.22
C ASP A 117 19.76 -8.68 -30.02
N ILE A 118 19.61 -9.43 -28.93
CA ILE A 118 18.32 -10.03 -28.55
C ILE A 118 17.31 -8.93 -28.22
N LYS A 119 16.11 -9.03 -28.78
CA LYS A 119 15.00 -8.15 -28.43
C LYS A 119 14.54 -8.43 -27.00
N PRO A 120 14.22 -7.40 -26.22
CA PRO A 120 13.62 -7.61 -24.91
C PRO A 120 12.24 -8.28 -25.05
N PRO A 121 11.83 -9.12 -24.09
CA PRO A 121 10.46 -9.64 -24.00
C PRO A 121 9.42 -8.51 -24.05
N LEU A 122 8.38 -8.68 -24.88
CA LEU A 122 7.23 -7.77 -24.93
C LEU A 122 6.46 -7.76 -23.59
N LEU A 123 6.42 -6.59 -22.94
CA LEU A 123 5.83 -6.43 -21.61
C LEU A 123 4.30 -6.63 -21.60
N GLN A 124 3.62 -6.14 -22.65
CA GLN A 124 2.16 -6.25 -22.81
C GLN A 124 1.71 -7.72 -22.81
N LEU A 125 2.47 -8.56 -23.52
CA LEU A 125 2.21 -10.00 -23.56
C LEU A 125 2.37 -10.61 -22.17
N LEU A 126 3.43 -10.28 -21.43
CA LEU A 126 3.66 -10.82 -20.08
C LEU A 126 2.54 -10.43 -19.10
N VAL A 127 2.07 -9.19 -19.15
CA VAL A 127 0.96 -8.71 -18.31
C VAL A 127 -0.31 -9.54 -18.50
N SER A 128 -0.57 -10.02 -19.71
CA SER A 128 -1.74 -10.85 -20.00
C SER A 128 -1.78 -12.20 -19.25
N PHE A 129 -0.67 -12.60 -18.62
CA PHE A 129 -0.53 -13.82 -17.82
C PHE A 129 -0.46 -13.57 -16.30
N TRP A 130 -0.64 -12.33 -15.83
CA TRP A 130 -0.54 -12.02 -14.39
C TRP A 130 -1.73 -12.52 -13.56
N GLN A 131 -2.83 -12.91 -14.18
CA GLN A 131 -3.97 -13.53 -13.51
C GLN A 131 -4.22 -14.95 -14.04
N ASP A 132 -3.19 -15.60 -14.59
CA ASP A 132 -3.28 -16.98 -15.05
C ASP A 132 -3.59 -17.93 -13.87
N GLU A 133 -4.42 -18.95 -14.11
CA GLU A 133 -4.79 -19.95 -13.10
C GLU A 133 -3.57 -20.76 -12.64
N ALA A 134 -2.62 -20.99 -13.54
CA ALA A 134 -1.39 -21.70 -13.23
C ALA A 134 -0.40 -20.77 -12.52
N GLU A 135 -0.15 -21.04 -11.25
CA GLU A 135 0.71 -20.21 -10.39
C GLU A 135 2.13 -20.04 -10.95
N HIS A 136 2.71 -21.08 -11.56
CA HIS A 136 4.03 -21.02 -12.19
C HIS A 136 4.05 -20.11 -13.43
N VAL A 137 2.96 -20.03 -14.21
CA VAL A 137 2.86 -19.10 -15.34
C VAL A 137 2.75 -17.67 -14.83
N LYS A 138 1.90 -17.46 -13.84
CA LYS A 138 1.69 -16.17 -13.17
C LYS A 138 2.98 -15.59 -12.59
N MET A 139 3.73 -16.40 -11.84
CA MET A 139 4.98 -16.00 -11.21
C MET A 139 6.11 -15.78 -12.23
N ALA A 140 6.19 -16.64 -13.26
CA ALA A 140 7.13 -16.45 -14.36
C ALA A 140 6.89 -15.14 -15.10
N ALA A 141 5.63 -14.81 -15.41
CA ALA A 141 5.26 -13.59 -16.13
C ALA A 141 5.63 -12.33 -15.35
N ARG A 142 5.31 -12.26 -14.05
CA ARG A 142 5.70 -11.13 -13.17
C ARG A 142 7.22 -11.01 -13.06
N SER A 143 7.91 -12.12 -12.85
CA SER A 143 9.38 -12.11 -12.68
C SER A 143 10.11 -11.68 -13.97
N LEU A 144 9.63 -12.16 -15.13
CA LEU A 144 10.13 -11.76 -16.45
C LEU A 144 9.88 -10.28 -16.72
N PHE A 145 8.71 -9.76 -16.35
CA PHE A 145 8.41 -8.34 -16.50
C PHE A 145 9.46 -7.49 -15.77
N HIS A 146 9.75 -7.78 -14.50
CA HIS A 146 10.76 -7.02 -13.76
C HIS A 146 12.16 -7.13 -14.37
N CYS A 147 12.54 -8.30 -14.90
CA CYS A 147 13.86 -8.48 -15.52
C CYS A 147 13.97 -7.81 -16.90
N ALA A 148 12.85 -7.70 -17.62
CA ALA A 148 12.80 -7.10 -18.94
C ALA A 148 12.58 -5.58 -18.91
N ALA A 149 11.90 -5.06 -17.87
CA ALA A 149 11.38 -3.70 -17.81
C ALA A 149 12.38 -2.63 -18.23
N SER A 150 13.60 -2.63 -17.68
CA SER A 150 14.62 -1.61 -17.98
C SER A 150 15.06 -1.56 -19.43
N ARG A 151 14.97 -2.68 -20.17
CA ARG A 151 15.35 -2.79 -21.59
C ARG A 151 14.16 -2.70 -22.53
N ALA A 152 12.95 -2.95 -22.01
CA ALA A 152 11.72 -3.11 -22.78
C ALA A 152 10.79 -1.89 -22.75
N ILE A 153 11.20 -0.77 -22.14
CA ILE A 153 10.37 0.43 -22.04
C ILE A 153 10.07 0.96 -23.45
N PRO A 154 8.78 1.09 -23.83
CA PRO A 154 8.38 1.69 -25.11
C PRO A 154 8.93 3.11 -25.27
N SER A 155 9.35 3.48 -26.48
CA SER A 155 9.93 4.80 -26.76
C SER A 155 9.06 5.99 -26.35
N PRO A 156 7.71 5.98 -26.48
CA PRO A 156 6.89 7.12 -26.05
C PRO A 156 6.96 7.38 -24.54
N LEU A 157 7.21 6.32 -23.76
CA LEU A 157 7.23 6.36 -22.29
C LEU A 157 8.62 6.59 -21.71
N ARG A 158 9.67 6.23 -22.46
CA ARG A 158 11.05 6.26 -21.98
C ARG A 158 11.51 7.70 -21.77
N ARG A 159 12.19 7.94 -20.64
CA ARG A 159 12.87 9.22 -20.41
C ARG A 159 14.09 9.31 -21.33
N ASP A 160 14.20 10.42 -22.06
CA ASP A 160 15.40 10.72 -22.83
C ASP A 160 16.57 10.97 -21.89
N ASN A 161 17.56 10.09 -21.92
CA ASN A 161 18.84 10.36 -21.26
C ASN A 161 19.63 11.30 -22.17
N THR A 162 19.86 12.54 -21.71
CA THR A 162 20.71 13.55 -22.38
C THR A 162 22.16 13.11 -22.60
N ARG A 163 22.57 11.91 -22.17
CA ARG A 163 23.90 11.32 -22.41
C ARG A 163 24.03 10.52 -23.71
N ASP A 164 22.92 10.13 -24.35
CA ASP A 164 22.98 9.31 -25.57
C ASP A 164 23.01 10.16 -26.86
N LYS A 165 22.89 11.49 -26.77
CA LYS A 165 22.98 12.40 -27.94
C LYS A 165 24.42 12.81 -28.32
N GLU A 166 25.44 12.44 -27.54
CA GLU A 166 26.84 12.76 -27.87
C GLU A 166 27.60 11.65 -28.61
N ASN A 167 27.05 10.43 -28.75
CA ASN A 167 27.73 9.31 -29.43
C ASN A 167 26.81 8.51 -30.36
N GLY A 168 25.99 9.21 -31.16
CA GLY A 168 25.17 8.60 -32.20
C GLY A 168 25.53 9.15 -33.58
N VAL A 169 26.47 8.48 -34.25
CA VAL A 169 26.73 8.65 -35.68
C VAL A 169 25.43 8.40 -36.45
N SER A 170 24.87 9.45 -37.04
CA SER A 170 23.79 9.35 -38.02
C SER A 170 24.30 8.60 -39.27
N PRO A 171 23.66 7.52 -39.74
CA PRO A 171 23.95 6.97 -41.05
C PRO A 171 23.04 7.66 -42.06
N THR A 172 23.45 8.81 -42.57
CA THR A 172 22.86 9.35 -43.80
C THR A 172 23.86 10.28 -44.49
N GLY A 173 24.67 9.68 -45.36
CA GLY A 173 25.53 10.41 -46.27
C GLY A 173 25.35 9.84 -47.67
N ASN A 174 24.68 10.61 -48.53
CA ASN A 174 24.99 10.76 -49.95
C ASN A 174 24.11 11.88 -50.52
N HIS A 175 24.68 13.05 -50.74
CA HIS A 175 24.85 13.63 -52.08
C HIS A 175 25.67 14.92 -52.01
N ASP A 176 26.58 15.04 -52.98
CA ASP A 176 27.64 16.03 -53.13
C ASP A 176 27.18 17.47 -53.47
N ALA A 177 28.08 18.40 -53.10
CA ALA A 177 28.45 19.66 -53.79
C ALA A 177 27.49 20.87 -53.74
N VAL A 178 27.90 22.14 -53.58
CA VAL A 178 29.20 22.85 -53.45
C VAL A 178 28.90 24.32 -53.05
N SER A 179 29.73 24.90 -52.15
CA SER A 179 30.14 26.32 -51.90
C SER A 179 29.08 27.45 -51.70
N THR A 180 29.28 28.54 -50.92
CA THR A 180 30.49 29.29 -50.53
C THR A 180 30.17 30.32 -49.39
N GLU A 181 31.21 30.67 -48.59
CA GLU A 181 31.49 31.94 -47.84
C GLU A 181 31.01 32.18 -46.38
N GLU A 182 32.02 32.30 -45.50
CA GLU A 182 32.11 32.83 -44.12
C GLU A 182 32.21 34.38 -44.07
N PRO A 183 32.44 35.06 -42.91
CA PRO A 183 31.99 34.84 -41.52
C PRO A 183 31.43 36.15 -40.88
N THR A 184 30.82 36.09 -39.68
CA THR A 184 31.04 37.11 -38.63
C THR A 184 30.51 36.67 -37.26
N ASN A 185 31.34 36.91 -36.25
CA ASN A 185 31.13 36.75 -34.81
C ASN A 185 29.91 37.51 -34.30
N CYS A 186 29.17 36.95 -33.32
CA CYS A 186 29.08 37.51 -31.97
C CYS A 186 28.26 36.65 -31.00
N LEU A 187 28.92 36.30 -29.90
CA LEU A 187 28.46 36.27 -28.51
C LEU A 187 27.24 35.42 -28.12
N LYS A 188 27.57 34.43 -27.27
CA LYS A 188 26.68 33.70 -26.37
C LYS A 188 25.68 34.63 -25.67
N ASP A 189 24.42 34.24 -25.68
CA ASP A 189 23.48 34.63 -24.65
C ASP A 189 22.76 33.37 -24.13
N ASP A 190 23.05 33.03 -22.88
CA ASP A 190 22.41 31.97 -22.11
C ASP A 190 21.03 32.47 -21.69
N SER A 191 20.00 32.16 -22.48
CA SER A 191 18.63 32.18 -22.00
C SER A 191 17.88 30.96 -22.54
N GLN A 192 18.00 29.85 -21.80
CA GLN A 192 17.18 28.67 -21.95
C GLN A 192 15.72 29.04 -21.62
N ILE A 193 15.01 29.54 -22.62
CA ILE A 193 13.55 29.56 -22.63
C ILE A 193 13.14 28.10 -22.78
N VAL A 194 12.63 27.49 -21.70
CA VAL A 194 11.97 26.20 -21.75
C VAL A 194 10.73 26.37 -22.62
N THR A 195 10.82 25.86 -23.84
CA THR A 195 9.75 25.89 -24.84
C THR A 195 8.56 25.06 -24.32
N GLU A 196 7.45 25.72 -23.95
CA GLU A 196 6.18 25.07 -23.58
C GLU A 196 5.66 24.10 -24.66
N GLY A 197 6.07 24.27 -25.93
CA GLY A 197 5.66 23.44 -27.07
C GLY A 197 6.09 21.97 -27.03
N ASN A 198 7.19 21.59 -26.36
CA ASN A 198 7.60 20.17 -26.30
C ASN A 198 6.70 19.32 -25.40
N SER A 199 6.01 19.94 -24.43
CA SER A 199 5.27 19.22 -23.39
C SER A 199 3.93 18.65 -23.87
N GLU A 200 3.26 19.34 -24.81
CA GLU A 200 1.97 18.90 -25.36
C GLU A 200 2.15 17.77 -26.38
N ASP A 201 3.17 17.86 -27.23
CA ASP A 201 3.53 16.83 -28.19
C ASP A 201 3.90 15.52 -27.48
N GLU A 202 4.72 15.58 -26.42
CA GLU A 202 5.06 14.41 -25.60
C GLU A 202 3.84 13.77 -24.92
N GLN A 203 2.90 14.58 -24.43
CA GLN A 203 1.66 14.07 -23.85
C GLN A 203 0.77 13.39 -24.90
N SER A 204 0.75 13.93 -26.13
CA SER A 204 0.00 13.35 -27.24
C SER A 204 0.54 11.98 -27.64
N GLU A 205 1.87 11.81 -27.68
CA GLU A 205 2.51 10.52 -27.96
C GLU A 205 2.18 9.47 -26.90
N ILE A 206 2.24 9.85 -25.61
CA ILE A 206 1.90 8.95 -24.50
C ILE A 206 0.42 8.54 -24.58
N ARG A 207 -0.49 9.49 -24.81
CA ARG A 207 -1.92 9.19 -24.97
C ARG A 207 -2.19 8.29 -26.16
N SER A 208 -1.60 8.59 -27.31
CA SER A 208 -1.70 7.77 -28.51
C SER A 208 -1.21 6.34 -28.27
N TRP A 209 -0.12 6.17 -27.53
CA TRP A 209 0.37 4.84 -27.17
C TRP A 209 -0.59 4.11 -26.21
N LEU A 210 -1.08 4.78 -25.15
CA LEU A 210 -2.04 4.20 -24.21
C LEU A 210 -3.33 3.74 -24.89
N GLU A 211 -3.81 4.52 -25.86
CA GLU A 211 -5.02 4.27 -26.63
C GLU A 211 -4.77 3.40 -27.87
N SER A 212 -3.52 3.03 -28.16
CA SER A 212 -3.22 2.23 -29.35
C SER A 212 -3.82 0.83 -29.24
N PHE A 213 -4.58 0.44 -30.28
CA PHE A 213 -5.24 -0.87 -30.38
C PHE A 213 -5.07 -1.55 -31.75
N GLU A 214 -4.60 -0.82 -32.77
CA GLU A 214 -4.46 -1.36 -34.14
C GLU A 214 -3.06 -1.98 -34.33
N MET A 215 -3.01 -3.19 -34.93
CA MET A 215 -1.80 -3.92 -35.34
C MET A 215 -0.94 -4.51 -34.21
N GLN A 216 -1.51 -5.41 -33.42
CA GLN A 216 -0.73 -6.17 -32.43
C GLN A 216 -0.94 -7.68 -32.61
N ASP A 217 -0.10 -8.29 -33.44
CA ASP A 217 -0.10 -9.72 -33.76
C ASP A 217 0.00 -10.60 -32.48
N TRP A 218 0.64 -10.11 -31.42
CA TRP A 218 0.68 -10.84 -30.14
C TRP A 218 -0.68 -11.07 -29.48
N ILE A 219 -1.72 -10.28 -29.78
CA ILE A 219 -3.04 -10.45 -29.17
C ILE A 219 -3.62 -11.82 -29.56
N SER A 220 -3.45 -12.24 -30.82
CA SER A 220 -3.90 -13.56 -31.26
C SER A 220 -3.11 -14.68 -30.58
N CYS A 221 -1.83 -14.46 -30.28
CA CYS A 221 -1.00 -15.40 -29.53
C CYS A 221 -1.52 -15.69 -28.12
N VAL A 222 -2.33 -14.80 -27.55
CA VAL A 222 -2.93 -14.95 -26.20
C VAL A 222 -4.45 -15.17 -26.25
N GLY A 223 -5.03 -15.31 -27.45
CA GLY A 223 -6.47 -15.44 -27.64
C GLY A 223 -7.26 -14.22 -27.18
N GLY A 224 -6.63 -13.03 -27.21
CA GLY A 224 -7.22 -11.79 -26.71
C GLY A 224 -8.00 -11.02 -27.78
N THR A 225 -8.48 -9.85 -27.38
CA THR A 225 -9.19 -8.85 -28.19
C THR A 225 -8.38 -7.56 -28.29
N SER A 226 -8.76 -6.65 -29.18
CA SER A 226 -8.16 -5.31 -29.25
C SER A 226 -8.29 -4.53 -27.93
N GLN A 227 -9.37 -4.75 -27.18
CA GLN A 227 -9.54 -4.19 -25.85
C GLN A 227 -8.48 -4.71 -24.87
N ASP A 228 -8.08 -5.98 -24.98
CA ASP A 228 -7.04 -6.57 -24.13
C ASP A 228 -5.65 -5.97 -24.39
N ALA A 229 -5.38 -5.50 -25.61
CA ALA A 229 -4.16 -4.75 -25.89
C ALA A 229 -4.16 -3.38 -25.22
N MET A 230 -5.26 -2.62 -25.36
CA MET A 230 -5.39 -1.32 -24.73
C MET A 230 -5.29 -1.43 -23.20
N THR A 231 -5.95 -2.41 -22.58
CA THR A 231 -5.81 -2.64 -21.13
C THR A 231 -4.39 -3.05 -20.75
N SER A 232 -3.73 -3.88 -21.56
CA SER A 232 -2.33 -4.24 -21.32
C SER A 232 -1.40 -3.03 -21.39
N HIS A 233 -1.63 -2.08 -22.31
CA HIS A 233 -0.88 -0.81 -22.35
C HIS A 233 -1.05 -0.01 -21.06
N ILE A 234 -2.29 0.15 -20.59
CA ILE A 234 -2.60 0.86 -19.34
C ILE A 234 -1.87 0.22 -18.15
N ILE A 235 -1.92 -1.12 -18.04
CA ILE A 235 -1.26 -1.85 -16.96
C ILE A 235 0.26 -1.72 -17.05
N VAL A 236 0.86 -1.86 -18.24
CA VAL A 236 2.31 -1.69 -18.44
C VAL A 236 2.75 -0.28 -18.06
N ALA A 237 2.05 0.75 -18.54
CA ALA A 237 2.35 2.15 -18.19
C ALA A 237 2.26 2.39 -16.68
N ALA A 238 1.19 1.90 -16.04
CA ALA A 238 1.01 2.03 -14.60
C ALA A 238 2.11 1.31 -13.81
N ALA A 239 2.42 0.07 -14.17
CA ALA A 239 3.49 -0.71 -13.53
C ALA A 239 4.86 -0.05 -13.68
N LEU A 240 5.18 0.49 -14.86
CA LEU A 240 6.42 1.23 -15.09
C LEU A 240 6.48 2.54 -14.29
N ALA A 241 5.35 3.26 -14.17
CA ALA A 241 5.26 4.48 -13.37
C ALA A 241 5.47 4.23 -11.88
N VAL A 242 5.02 3.08 -11.35
CA VAL A 242 5.18 2.71 -9.94
C VAL A 242 6.57 2.14 -9.67
N TRP A 243 7.02 1.16 -10.45
CA TRP A 243 8.24 0.40 -10.16
C TRP A 243 9.52 1.01 -10.76
N TYR A 244 9.41 1.80 -11.82
CA TYR A 244 10.56 2.38 -12.53
C TYR A 244 10.39 3.89 -12.83
N PRO A 245 10.01 4.73 -11.84
CA PRO A 245 9.75 6.16 -12.06
C PRO A 245 10.98 6.92 -12.60
N SER A 246 12.19 6.44 -12.31
CA SER A 246 13.46 6.99 -12.79
C SER A 246 13.78 6.67 -14.26
N LEU A 247 13.03 5.77 -14.91
CA LEU A 247 13.23 5.41 -16.31
C LEU A 247 12.14 5.92 -17.27
N VAL A 248 10.99 6.35 -16.74
CA VAL A 248 9.85 6.84 -17.53
C VAL A 248 9.64 8.34 -17.42
N LYS A 249 9.00 8.96 -18.43
CA LYS A 249 8.62 10.38 -18.42
C LYS A 249 7.67 10.69 -17.24
N PRO A 250 7.84 11.83 -16.54
CA PRO A 250 7.04 12.16 -15.34
C PRO A 250 5.54 12.35 -15.65
N ASN A 251 5.20 12.86 -16.83
CA ASN A 251 3.81 13.05 -17.26
C ASN A 251 3.01 11.76 -17.38
N LEU A 252 3.68 10.60 -17.45
CA LEU A 252 3.03 9.29 -17.53
C LEU A 252 2.10 9.04 -16.35
N VAL A 253 2.46 9.48 -15.14
CA VAL A 253 1.66 9.28 -13.92
C VAL A 253 0.27 9.91 -14.07
N VAL A 254 0.22 11.17 -14.51
CA VAL A 254 -1.03 11.92 -14.67
C VAL A 254 -1.89 11.33 -15.79
N LEU A 255 -1.26 10.84 -16.86
CA LEU A 255 -1.97 10.28 -18.01
C LEU A 255 -2.46 8.85 -17.79
N ALA A 256 -1.75 8.03 -17.00
CA ALA A 256 -2.07 6.63 -16.78
C ALA A 256 -3.10 6.41 -15.67
N VAL A 257 -3.19 7.30 -14.67
CA VAL A 257 -4.01 7.06 -13.47
C VAL A 257 -5.51 7.01 -13.77
N ASN A 258 -6.03 7.90 -14.62
CA ASN A 258 -7.46 7.92 -14.95
C ASN A 258 -7.90 6.66 -15.74
N PRO A 259 -7.18 6.23 -16.79
CA PRO A 259 -7.43 4.93 -17.43
C PRO A 259 -7.31 3.75 -16.45
N LEU A 260 -6.35 3.79 -15.51
CA LEU A 260 -6.17 2.73 -14.52
C LEU A 260 -7.38 2.64 -13.57
N VAL A 261 -7.86 3.76 -13.04
CA VAL A 261 -9.06 3.80 -12.19
C VAL A 261 -10.29 3.30 -12.96
N LYS A 262 -10.48 3.73 -14.21
CA LYS A 262 -11.55 3.21 -15.07
C LYS A 262 -11.45 1.70 -15.26
N LEU A 263 -10.24 1.17 -15.44
CA LEU A 263 -10.00 -0.26 -15.59
C LEU A 263 -10.33 -1.04 -14.30
N VAL A 264 -10.02 -0.51 -13.12
CA VAL A 264 -10.45 -1.09 -11.83
C VAL A 264 -11.98 -1.18 -11.78
N MET A 265 -12.66 -0.08 -12.11
CA MET A 265 -14.11 0.01 -12.02
C MET A 265 -14.87 -0.75 -13.11
N ALA A 266 -14.21 -1.12 -14.20
CA ALA A 266 -14.81 -1.92 -15.28
C ALA A 266 -15.08 -3.38 -14.89
N MET A 267 -14.52 -3.88 -13.77
CA MET A 267 -14.70 -5.26 -13.30
C MET A 267 -14.40 -6.33 -14.36
N ASN A 268 -13.39 -6.07 -15.21
CA ASN A 268 -12.89 -7.02 -16.19
C ASN A 268 -12.14 -8.17 -15.50
N GLU A 269 -12.54 -9.38 -15.85
CA GLU A 269 -12.02 -10.66 -15.35
C GLU A 269 -10.48 -10.79 -15.40
N LYS A 270 -9.82 -10.23 -16.42
CA LYS A 270 -8.40 -10.48 -16.68
C LYS A 270 -7.47 -9.42 -16.08
N TYR A 271 -7.91 -8.15 -16.03
CA TYR A 271 -7.02 -7.02 -15.73
C TYR A 271 -7.45 -6.17 -14.54
N SER A 272 -8.72 -6.17 -14.11
CA SER A 272 -9.17 -5.26 -13.05
C SER A 272 -8.55 -5.57 -11.69
N SER A 273 -8.32 -6.85 -11.38
CA SER A 273 -7.57 -7.26 -10.18
C SER A 273 -6.14 -6.70 -10.21
N THR A 274 -5.41 -6.94 -11.30
CA THR A 274 -4.06 -6.39 -11.50
C THR A 274 -4.02 -4.87 -11.45
N ALA A 275 -5.02 -4.20 -12.04
CA ALA A 275 -5.13 -2.74 -11.99
C ALA A 275 -5.28 -2.25 -10.54
N ALA A 276 -6.09 -2.96 -9.74
CA ALA A 276 -6.31 -2.64 -8.34
C ALA A 276 -5.04 -2.89 -7.50
N GLU A 277 -4.28 -3.96 -7.78
CA GLU A 277 -2.97 -4.22 -7.16
C GLU A 277 -1.99 -3.07 -7.42
N ILE A 278 -1.80 -2.67 -8.69
CA ILE A 278 -0.85 -1.60 -9.06
C ILE A 278 -1.31 -0.23 -8.51
N LEU A 279 -2.61 0.05 -8.57
CA LEU A 279 -3.16 1.28 -8.01
C LEU A 279 -2.94 1.33 -6.49
N ALA A 280 -3.13 0.21 -5.80
CA ALA A 280 -2.88 0.13 -4.37
C ALA A 280 -1.39 0.28 -4.01
N GLU A 281 -0.50 -0.36 -4.76
CA GLU A 281 0.94 -0.33 -4.51
C GLU A 281 1.54 1.07 -4.70
N GLY A 282 1.14 1.77 -5.76
CA GLY A 282 1.63 3.12 -6.04
C GLY A 282 0.89 4.24 -5.31
N MET A 283 -0.06 3.93 -4.42
CA MET A 283 -0.99 4.94 -3.87
C MET A 283 -0.25 6.05 -3.13
N GLU A 284 0.62 5.71 -2.18
CA GLU A 284 1.32 6.70 -1.34
C GLU A 284 2.41 7.44 -2.12
N SER A 285 3.16 6.75 -2.97
CA SER A 285 4.34 7.29 -3.66
C SER A 285 4.03 8.01 -4.97
N THR A 286 3.03 7.55 -5.71
CA THR A 286 2.86 7.87 -7.14
C THR A 286 1.50 8.50 -7.43
N TRP A 287 0.41 7.92 -6.93
CA TRP A 287 -0.95 8.30 -7.35
C TRP A 287 -1.58 9.40 -6.48
N LYS A 288 -1.30 9.45 -5.17
CA LYS A 288 -1.97 10.35 -4.22
C LYS A 288 -1.95 11.82 -4.63
N ALA A 289 -0.86 12.29 -5.23
CA ALA A 289 -0.76 13.68 -5.70
C ALA A 289 -1.72 13.99 -6.87
N SER A 290 -2.02 13.00 -7.71
CA SER A 290 -2.83 13.15 -8.92
C SER A 290 -4.32 12.90 -8.69
N ILE A 291 -4.68 11.95 -7.80
CA ILE A 291 -6.08 11.54 -7.56
C ILE A 291 -6.59 11.86 -6.15
N GLY A 292 -5.85 12.63 -5.35
CA GLY A 292 -6.17 12.88 -3.94
C GLY A 292 -7.63 13.33 -3.70
N SER A 293 -8.15 14.22 -4.55
CA SER A 293 -9.54 14.70 -4.46
C SER A 293 -10.60 13.67 -4.86
N GLU A 294 -10.22 12.64 -5.62
CA GLU A 294 -11.11 11.59 -6.12
C GLU A 294 -11.19 10.37 -5.19
N ILE A 295 -10.24 10.24 -4.24
CA ILE A 295 -10.19 9.13 -3.27
C ILE A 295 -11.54 8.89 -2.56
N PRO A 296 -12.25 9.90 -2.00
CA PRO A 296 -13.53 9.65 -1.33
C PRO A 296 -14.59 9.06 -2.26
N ARG A 297 -14.63 9.53 -3.52
CA ARG A 297 -15.56 9.02 -4.53
C ARG A 297 -15.21 7.59 -4.90
N LEU A 298 -13.94 7.29 -5.12
CA LEU A 298 -13.48 5.94 -5.45
C LEU A 298 -13.77 4.94 -4.32
N ILE A 299 -13.59 5.34 -3.06
CA ILE A 299 -13.99 4.52 -1.89
C ILE A 299 -15.49 4.24 -1.92
N GLY A 300 -16.32 5.26 -2.18
CA GLY A 300 -17.77 5.09 -2.32
C GLY A 300 -18.15 4.15 -3.46
N ASP A 301 -17.51 4.31 -4.62
CA ASP A 301 -17.72 3.46 -5.78
C ASP A 301 -17.33 1.99 -5.50
N ILE A 302 -16.24 1.74 -4.76
CA ILE A 302 -15.86 0.39 -4.31
C ILE A 302 -16.92 -0.21 -3.38
N PHE A 303 -17.44 0.56 -2.42
CA PHE A 303 -18.51 0.08 -1.54
C PHE A 303 -19.78 -0.25 -2.31
N PHE A 304 -20.16 0.59 -3.28
CA PHE A 304 -21.29 0.32 -4.17
C PHE A 304 -21.09 -1.00 -4.94
N GLN A 305 -19.89 -1.26 -5.46
CA GLN A 305 -19.59 -2.51 -6.15
C GLN A 305 -19.69 -3.73 -5.22
N ILE A 306 -19.20 -3.63 -3.98
CA ILE A 306 -19.33 -4.70 -2.98
C ILE A 306 -20.80 -5.02 -2.70
N GLU A 307 -21.66 -4.00 -2.64
CA GLU A 307 -23.11 -4.15 -2.47
C GLU A 307 -23.73 -4.87 -3.67
N CYS A 308 -23.45 -4.43 -4.90
CA CYS A 308 -23.99 -5.03 -6.12
C CYS A 308 -23.58 -6.50 -6.29
N VAL A 309 -22.33 -6.84 -5.97
CA VAL A 309 -21.83 -8.21 -6.07
C VAL A 309 -22.41 -9.11 -4.99
N SER A 310 -22.64 -8.59 -3.78
CA SER A 310 -23.18 -9.39 -2.67
C SER A 310 -24.71 -9.53 -2.72
N GLY A 311 -25.41 -8.56 -3.30
CA GLY A 311 -26.87 -8.56 -3.46
C GLY A 311 -27.41 -9.32 -4.67
N SER A 312 -26.54 -9.95 -5.48
CA SER A 312 -26.93 -10.79 -6.61
C SER A 312 -27.67 -12.05 -6.13
N SER A 313 -28.99 -11.90 -5.98
CA SER A 313 -29.97 -12.95 -5.72
C SER A 313 -29.90 -14.06 -6.79
N ALA A 314 -30.29 -15.28 -6.39
CA ALA A 314 -30.19 -16.56 -7.10
C ALA A 314 -30.84 -16.65 -8.51
N ASN A 315 -31.28 -15.56 -9.11
CA ASN A 315 -32.09 -15.54 -10.33
C ASN A 315 -31.37 -15.07 -11.61
N THR A 316 -30.10 -14.67 -11.53
CA THR A 316 -29.27 -14.47 -12.72
C THR A 316 -27.94 -15.20 -12.56
N PRO A 317 -27.67 -16.27 -13.33
CA PRO A 317 -26.36 -16.89 -13.32
C PRO A 317 -25.36 -15.89 -13.90
N SER A 318 -24.61 -15.21 -13.04
CA SER A 318 -23.40 -14.50 -13.45
C SER A 318 -22.49 -15.52 -14.12
N LYS A 319 -21.97 -15.22 -15.31
CA LYS A 319 -21.28 -16.21 -16.15
C LYS A 319 -20.03 -16.83 -15.50
N ASN A 320 -19.44 -16.22 -14.45
CA ASN A 320 -18.30 -16.76 -13.71
C ASN A 320 -18.32 -16.32 -12.22
N PRO A 321 -18.87 -17.11 -11.28
CA PRO A 321 -18.93 -16.72 -9.86
C PRO A 321 -17.55 -16.66 -9.17
N SER A 322 -16.57 -17.45 -9.62
CA SER A 322 -15.19 -17.46 -9.08
C SER A 322 -14.44 -16.15 -9.33
N THR A 323 -14.65 -15.53 -10.49
CA THR A 323 -13.90 -14.34 -10.92
C THR A 323 -14.40 -13.06 -10.24
N SER A 324 -15.71 -12.97 -10.00
CA SER A 324 -16.31 -11.89 -9.19
C SER A 324 -15.78 -11.89 -7.75
N VAL A 325 -15.51 -13.09 -7.19
CA VAL A 325 -14.90 -13.24 -5.86
C VAL A 325 -13.45 -12.76 -5.86
N MET A 326 -12.64 -13.14 -6.85
CA MET A 326 -11.24 -12.69 -6.98
C MET A 326 -11.09 -11.16 -7.02
N ILE A 327 -11.90 -10.48 -7.86
CA ILE A 327 -11.82 -9.02 -7.96
C ILE A 327 -12.30 -8.37 -6.66
N ARG A 328 -13.38 -8.87 -6.06
CA ARG A 328 -13.86 -8.40 -4.77
C ARG A 328 -12.80 -8.53 -3.68
N ASP A 329 -12.14 -9.69 -3.60
CA ASP A 329 -11.10 -9.95 -2.61
C ASP A 329 -9.91 -8.99 -2.79
N THR A 330 -9.59 -8.66 -4.04
CA THR A 330 -8.54 -7.68 -4.37
C THR A 330 -8.96 -6.26 -3.98
N LEU A 331 -10.20 -5.85 -4.29
CA LEU A 331 -10.72 -4.54 -3.92
C LEU A 331 -10.78 -4.36 -2.40
N VAL A 332 -11.33 -5.35 -1.69
CA VAL A 332 -11.50 -5.31 -0.22
C VAL A 332 -10.18 -5.53 0.51
N GLY A 333 -9.35 -6.46 0.03
CA GLY A 333 -8.14 -6.90 0.71
C GLY A 333 -6.92 -6.04 0.44
N ILE A 334 -6.87 -5.36 -0.72
CA ILE A 334 -5.67 -4.66 -1.20
C ILE A 334 -5.97 -3.19 -1.47
N LEU A 335 -6.90 -2.87 -2.38
CA LEU A 335 -7.09 -1.49 -2.85
C LEU A 335 -7.76 -0.58 -1.82
N LEU A 336 -8.88 -0.99 -1.23
CA LEU A 336 -9.63 -0.19 -0.27
C LEU A 336 -8.77 0.18 0.97
N PRO A 337 -8.02 -0.75 1.60
CA PRO A 337 -7.09 -0.39 2.65
C PRO A 337 -6.02 0.62 2.21
N SER A 338 -5.48 0.48 1.00
CA SER A 338 -4.47 1.42 0.48
C SER A 338 -5.04 2.83 0.30
N LEU A 339 -6.22 2.96 -0.31
CA LEU A 339 -6.95 4.22 -0.44
C LEU A 339 -7.24 4.85 0.93
N ALA A 340 -7.69 4.03 1.88
CA ALA A 340 -8.02 4.50 3.22
C ALA A 340 -6.78 4.93 4.02
N MET A 341 -5.61 4.30 3.82
CA MET A 341 -4.36 4.77 4.42
C MET A 341 -3.85 6.07 3.75
N ALA A 342 -4.12 6.24 2.46
CA ALA A 342 -3.75 7.45 1.72
C ALA A 342 -4.51 8.69 2.20
N ASP A 343 -5.81 8.54 2.51
CA ASP A 343 -6.65 9.57 3.13
C ASP A 343 -7.62 8.96 4.16
N VAL A 344 -7.14 8.86 5.41
CA VAL A 344 -7.89 8.31 6.54
C VAL A 344 -9.15 9.12 6.82
N LEU A 345 -9.10 10.45 6.73
CA LEU A 345 -10.24 11.30 7.05
C LEU A 345 -11.34 11.14 6.00
N ALA A 346 -10.98 11.15 4.71
CA ALA A 346 -11.92 10.88 3.63
C ALA A 346 -12.62 9.54 3.83
N PHE A 347 -11.87 8.47 4.11
CA PHE A 347 -12.44 7.16 4.39
C PHE A 347 -13.42 7.18 5.56
N LEU A 348 -13.05 7.80 6.69
CA LEU A 348 -13.91 7.89 7.86
C LEU A 348 -15.20 8.68 7.60
N ASN A 349 -15.14 9.72 6.76
CA ASN A 349 -16.32 10.47 6.34
C ASN A 349 -17.23 9.63 5.43
N VAL A 350 -16.65 8.84 4.52
CA VAL A 350 -17.42 7.94 3.66
C VAL A 350 -18.15 6.89 4.50
N ILE A 351 -17.46 6.16 5.39
CA ILE A 351 -18.13 5.11 6.18
C ILE A 351 -19.20 5.66 7.14
N GLU A 352 -19.00 6.89 7.67
CA GLU A 352 -20.00 7.57 8.49
C GLU A 352 -21.27 7.86 7.69
N SER A 353 -21.15 8.22 6.40
CA SER A 353 -22.32 8.35 5.54
C SER A 353 -22.97 7.00 5.22
N GLN A 354 -22.14 5.96 4.99
CA GLN A 354 -22.61 4.63 4.60
C GLN A 354 -23.40 3.92 5.70
N ILE A 355 -23.09 4.16 6.98
CA ILE A 355 -23.81 3.52 8.09
C ILE A 355 -25.31 3.87 8.10
N TRP A 356 -25.67 5.05 7.59
CA TRP A 356 -27.04 5.54 7.53
C TRP A 356 -27.68 5.36 6.15
N SER A 357 -26.89 5.28 5.08
CA SER A 357 -27.39 5.17 3.70
C SER A 357 -27.55 3.75 3.19
N THR A 358 -26.99 2.74 3.87
CA THR A 358 -27.05 1.33 3.46
C THR A 358 -27.95 0.50 4.36
N ALA A 359 -28.40 -0.66 3.87
CA ALA A 359 -29.20 -1.59 4.66
C ALA A 359 -28.41 -2.13 5.87
N SER A 360 -29.11 -2.46 6.95
CA SER A 360 -28.50 -2.96 8.19
C SER A 360 -27.72 -4.27 8.02
N ASP A 361 -28.05 -5.09 7.03
CA ASP A 361 -27.39 -6.35 6.69
C ASP A 361 -26.35 -6.22 5.58
N SER A 362 -26.07 -4.99 5.11
CA SER A 362 -25.08 -4.74 4.07
C SER A 362 -23.68 -5.26 4.46
N PRO A 363 -22.95 -5.91 3.53
CA PRO A 363 -21.55 -6.30 3.73
C PRO A 363 -20.60 -5.10 3.94
N VAL A 364 -21.01 -3.89 3.57
CA VAL A 364 -20.20 -2.66 3.67
C VAL A 364 -19.78 -2.39 5.12
N HIS A 365 -20.65 -2.67 6.10
CA HIS A 365 -20.34 -2.48 7.52
C HIS A 365 -19.17 -3.35 7.99
N VAL A 366 -19.19 -4.63 7.62
CA VAL A 366 -18.13 -5.59 7.96
C VAL A 366 -16.82 -5.22 7.25
N VAL A 367 -16.89 -4.87 5.96
CA VAL A 367 -15.71 -4.44 5.19
C VAL A 367 -15.11 -3.16 5.80
N SER A 368 -15.94 -2.22 6.23
CA SER A 368 -15.49 -0.98 6.90
C SER A 368 -14.74 -1.29 8.20
N LEU A 369 -15.26 -2.18 9.04
CA LEU A 369 -14.61 -2.63 10.27
C LEU A 369 -13.25 -3.31 10.00
N MET A 370 -13.21 -4.21 9.01
CA MET A 370 -11.96 -4.87 8.61
C MET A 370 -10.94 -3.85 8.07
N THR A 371 -11.39 -2.85 7.31
CA THR A 371 -10.53 -1.80 6.76
C THR A 371 -9.97 -0.90 7.87
N ILE A 372 -10.78 -0.52 8.87
CA ILE A 372 -10.30 0.20 10.07
C ILE A 372 -9.17 -0.57 10.75
N VAL A 373 -9.31 -1.88 10.92
CA VAL A 373 -8.25 -2.74 11.49
C VAL A 373 -6.99 -2.72 10.63
N ARG A 374 -7.11 -2.72 9.29
CA ARG A 374 -5.96 -2.61 8.39
C ARG A 374 -5.27 -1.24 8.52
N ILE A 375 -6.02 -0.15 8.56
CA ILE A 375 -5.47 1.21 8.75
C ILE A 375 -4.75 1.31 10.11
N ALA A 376 -5.36 0.80 11.18
CA ALA A 376 -4.76 0.80 12.51
C ALA A 376 -3.42 0.05 12.53
N ARG A 377 -3.31 -1.06 11.79
CA ARG A 377 -2.06 -1.84 11.69
C ARG A 377 -1.02 -1.20 10.77
N GLY A 378 -1.43 -0.65 9.63
CA GLY A 378 -0.54 -0.12 8.60
C GLY A 378 -0.05 1.30 8.89
N SER A 379 -0.93 2.18 9.35
CA SER A 379 -0.63 3.60 9.58
C SER A 379 -1.26 4.11 10.90
N PRO A 380 -0.91 3.53 12.07
CA PRO A 380 -1.57 3.84 13.34
C PRO A 380 -1.54 5.33 13.67
N ARG A 381 -0.41 6.00 13.43
CA ARG A 381 -0.21 7.43 13.75
C ARG A 381 -1.25 8.33 13.07
N ASN A 382 -1.57 8.06 11.80
CA ASN A 382 -2.55 8.86 11.05
C ASN A 382 -3.98 8.69 11.58
N LEU A 383 -4.27 7.57 12.24
CA LEU A 383 -5.56 7.23 12.82
C LEU A 383 -5.76 7.78 14.25
N VAL A 384 -4.66 8.05 14.98
CA VAL A 384 -4.71 8.48 16.40
C VAL A 384 -5.64 9.68 16.63
N GLN A 385 -5.55 10.69 15.76
CA GLN A 385 -6.36 11.92 15.86
C GLN A 385 -7.86 11.69 15.65
N TYR A 386 -8.25 10.53 15.09
CA TYR A 386 -9.63 10.19 14.77
C TYR A 386 -10.16 9.03 15.62
N LEU A 387 -9.48 8.67 16.71
CA LEU A 387 -9.86 7.53 17.56
C LEU A 387 -11.29 7.63 18.08
N ASP A 388 -11.75 8.82 18.45
CA ASP A 388 -13.13 9.03 18.91
C ASP A 388 -14.14 8.68 17.81
N LYS A 389 -13.89 9.13 16.58
CA LYS A 389 -14.72 8.83 15.40
C LYS A 389 -14.71 7.34 15.07
N VAL A 390 -13.53 6.71 15.11
CA VAL A 390 -13.34 5.28 14.87
C VAL A 390 -14.10 4.45 15.90
N VAL A 391 -13.93 4.73 17.18
CA VAL A 391 -14.61 4.00 18.26
C VAL A 391 -16.12 4.21 18.16
N THR A 392 -16.57 5.44 17.93
CA THR A 392 -18.00 5.73 17.76
C THR A 392 -18.61 4.94 16.62
N PHE A 393 -17.95 4.89 15.46
CA PHE A 393 -18.38 4.06 14.34
C PHE A 393 -18.47 2.58 14.72
N ILE A 394 -17.44 2.02 15.38
CA ILE A 394 -17.47 0.61 15.80
C ILE A 394 -18.62 0.34 16.77
N LEU A 395 -18.86 1.23 17.75
CA LEU A 395 -19.98 1.11 18.69
C LEU A 395 -21.34 1.19 18.00
N GLN A 396 -21.49 2.08 17.01
CA GLN A 396 -22.73 2.18 16.21
C GLN A 396 -23.06 0.87 15.51
N THR A 397 -22.07 0.15 14.97
CA THR A 397 -22.30 -1.18 14.35
C THR A 397 -22.80 -2.25 15.32
N MET A 398 -22.71 -2.00 16.64
CA MET A 398 -23.12 -2.92 17.70
C MET A 398 -24.35 -2.43 18.49
N ASP A 399 -24.99 -1.35 18.04
CA ASP A 399 -26.12 -0.71 18.73
C ASP A 399 -27.24 -1.73 19.02
N PRO A 400 -27.68 -1.88 20.30
CA PRO A 400 -28.84 -2.71 20.64
C PRO A 400 -30.13 -2.29 19.90
N GLY A 401 -30.25 -1.03 19.45
CA GLY A 401 -31.38 -0.55 18.67
C GLY A 401 -31.50 -1.18 17.27
N ASN A 402 -30.39 -1.61 16.67
CA ASN A 402 -30.36 -2.24 15.34
C ASN A 402 -29.91 -3.70 15.42
N LEU A 403 -30.87 -4.59 15.73
CA LEU A 403 -30.61 -6.02 15.92
C LEU A 403 -30.00 -6.73 14.71
N VAL A 404 -30.34 -6.27 13.49
CA VAL A 404 -29.84 -6.88 12.24
C VAL A 404 -28.37 -6.56 12.06
N MET A 405 -28.01 -5.27 12.11
CA MET A 405 -26.61 -4.85 11.98
C MET A 405 -25.75 -5.41 13.10
N ARG A 406 -26.26 -5.40 14.35
CA ARG A 406 -25.58 -6.00 15.50
C ARG A 406 -25.31 -7.49 15.26
N ARG A 407 -26.28 -8.27 14.78
CA ARG A 407 -26.08 -9.71 14.50
C ARG A 407 -24.95 -9.94 13.49
N THR A 408 -24.91 -9.14 12.44
CA THR A 408 -23.91 -9.29 11.35
C THR A 408 -22.52 -8.81 11.78
N CYS A 409 -22.43 -7.70 12.54
CA CYS A 409 -21.17 -7.03 12.80
C CYS A 409 -20.51 -7.38 14.14
N LEU A 410 -21.27 -7.85 15.16
CA LEU A 410 -20.79 -7.96 16.56
C LEU A 410 -19.41 -8.59 16.69
N GLN A 411 -19.15 -9.72 16.04
CA GLN A 411 -17.87 -10.41 16.12
C GLN A 411 -16.73 -9.56 15.52
N ASN A 412 -16.93 -8.99 14.34
CA ASN A 412 -15.93 -8.15 13.68
C ASN A 412 -15.71 -6.84 14.45
N SER A 413 -16.76 -6.26 15.02
CA SER A 413 -16.68 -5.05 15.85
C SER A 413 -15.89 -5.32 17.13
N MET A 414 -16.11 -6.45 17.80
CA MET A 414 -15.31 -6.83 18.99
C MET A 414 -13.85 -7.10 18.64
N VAL A 415 -13.57 -7.76 17.51
CA VAL A 415 -12.20 -7.94 17.01
C VAL A 415 -11.55 -6.59 16.73
N ALA A 416 -12.28 -5.67 16.09
CA ALA A 416 -11.79 -4.32 15.81
C ALA A 416 -11.47 -3.56 17.11
N LEU A 417 -12.37 -3.55 18.11
CA LEU A 417 -12.11 -2.88 19.39
C LEU A 417 -10.90 -3.44 20.13
N LYS A 418 -10.76 -4.77 20.16
CA LYS A 418 -9.59 -5.43 20.78
C LYS A 418 -8.30 -5.05 20.07
N GLU A 419 -8.33 -4.97 18.74
CA GLU A 419 -7.19 -4.56 17.95
C GLU A 419 -6.83 -3.07 18.17
N ILE A 420 -7.84 -2.20 18.21
CA ILE A 420 -7.66 -0.77 18.53
C ILE A 420 -7.05 -0.61 19.93
N ALA A 421 -7.59 -1.28 20.96
CA ALA A 421 -7.03 -1.23 22.32
C ALA A 421 -5.60 -1.78 22.41
N ARG A 422 -5.26 -2.79 21.58
CA ARG A 422 -3.90 -3.37 21.52
C ARG A 422 -2.89 -2.39 20.93
N ILE A 423 -3.28 -1.70 19.85
CA ILE A 423 -2.42 -0.80 19.08
C ILE A 423 -2.29 0.56 19.77
N PHE A 424 -3.40 1.10 20.28
CA PHE A 424 -3.49 2.45 20.84
C PHE A 424 -3.51 2.40 22.37
N PRO A 425 -2.40 2.71 23.07
CA PRO A 425 -2.37 2.71 24.53
C PRO A 425 -3.33 3.67 25.23
N MET A 426 -3.87 4.68 24.54
CA MET A 426 -4.91 5.59 25.03
C MET A 426 -6.31 4.97 25.04
N VAL A 427 -6.46 3.73 24.55
CA VAL A 427 -7.70 2.97 24.55
C VAL A 427 -7.54 1.76 25.46
N ALA A 428 -8.43 1.62 26.45
CA ALA A 428 -8.43 0.51 27.39
C ALA A 428 -9.76 -0.23 27.33
N LEU A 429 -9.69 -1.56 27.26
CA LEU A 429 -10.85 -2.44 27.27
C LEU A 429 -10.83 -3.28 28.55
N ASN A 430 -11.96 -3.33 29.24
CA ASN A 430 -12.18 -4.23 30.37
C ASN A 430 -13.22 -5.28 29.97
N ASP A 431 -12.71 -6.43 29.51
CA ASP A 431 -13.52 -7.55 29.03
C ASP A 431 -14.53 -8.04 30.10
N PRO A 432 -14.14 -8.32 31.37
CA PRO A 432 -15.06 -8.79 32.41
C PRO A 432 -16.25 -7.87 32.70
N LEU A 433 -16.03 -6.54 32.77
CA LEU A 433 -17.08 -5.58 33.09
C LEU A 433 -17.70 -4.92 31.87
N THR A 434 -17.36 -5.38 30.66
CA THR A 434 -17.85 -4.83 29.40
C THR A 434 -17.74 -3.30 29.36
N ARG A 435 -16.56 -2.74 29.70
CA ARG A 435 -16.30 -1.29 29.69
C ARG A 435 -15.19 -0.94 28.72
N LEU A 436 -15.34 0.19 28.04
CA LEU A 436 -14.35 0.75 27.14
C LEU A 436 -14.02 2.17 27.58
N ALA A 437 -12.74 2.52 27.64
CA ALA A 437 -12.31 3.88 27.89
C ALA A 437 -11.40 4.36 26.76
N VAL A 438 -11.65 5.60 26.30
CA VAL A 438 -10.92 6.24 25.20
C VAL A 438 -10.44 7.60 25.67
N GLY A 439 -9.14 7.79 25.74
CA GLY A 439 -8.52 9.07 26.04
C GLY A 439 -8.29 9.92 24.80
N ASP A 440 -8.47 11.23 24.93
CA ASP A 440 -8.02 12.19 23.93
C ASP A 440 -6.49 12.15 23.81
N ALA A 441 -6.00 11.60 22.70
CA ALA A 441 -4.56 11.42 22.47
C ALA A 441 -3.86 12.74 22.10
N ILE A 442 -4.54 13.59 21.33
CA ILE A 442 -4.04 14.86 20.83
C ILE A 442 -5.06 15.94 21.20
N GLY A 443 -4.60 17.00 21.85
CA GLY A 443 -5.45 18.10 22.27
C GLY A 443 -4.72 19.09 23.17
N GLU A 444 -5.46 20.06 23.68
CA GLU A 444 -4.96 20.93 24.75
C GLU A 444 -4.99 20.17 26.07
N ILE A 445 -3.90 20.23 26.86
CA ILE A 445 -3.82 19.58 28.17
C ILE A 445 -4.99 20.04 29.07
N ASN A 446 -5.41 21.29 28.94
CA ASN A 446 -6.46 21.89 29.75
C ASN A 446 -7.88 21.46 29.34
N ASN A 447 -8.03 20.74 28.22
CA ASN A 447 -9.32 20.24 27.75
C ASN A 447 -9.30 18.72 27.48
N ALA A 448 -8.27 18.03 27.99
CA ALA A 448 -8.13 16.59 27.80
C ALA A 448 -9.23 15.84 28.55
N SER A 449 -9.86 14.87 27.89
CA SER A 449 -10.91 14.05 28.50
C SER A 449 -10.71 12.56 28.22
N ILE A 450 -11.29 11.73 29.09
CA ILE A 450 -11.42 10.28 28.87
C ILE A 450 -12.90 9.94 28.82
N ARG A 451 -13.35 9.37 27.71
CA ARG A 451 -14.73 8.95 27.52
C ARG A 451 -14.86 7.48 27.88
N VAL A 452 -15.79 7.16 28.78
CA VAL A 452 -16.06 5.79 29.24
C VAL A 452 -17.42 5.34 28.71
N TYR A 453 -17.42 4.19 28.05
CA TYR A 453 -18.58 3.58 27.39
C TYR A 453 -18.93 2.25 28.05
N ASP A 454 -20.22 1.95 28.08
CA ASP A 454 -20.76 0.63 28.41
C ASP A 454 -20.85 -0.19 27.12
N MET A 455 -20.14 -1.30 27.05
CA MET A 455 -20.16 -2.21 25.92
C MET A 455 -21.39 -3.13 25.91
N GLN A 456 -22.26 -3.10 26.91
CA GLN A 456 -23.53 -3.82 26.85
C GLN A 456 -24.61 -2.98 26.13
N SER A 457 -24.74 -1.72 26.54
CA SER A 457 -25.69 -0.75 25.96
C SER A 457 -25.13 0.08 24.79
N MET A 458 -23.81 0.04 24.54
CA MET A 458 -23.10 0.88 23.56
C MET A 458 -23.25 2.39 23.81
N THR A 459 -23.53 2.78 25.05
CA THR A 459 -23.73 4.18 25.41
C THR A 459 -22.55 4.75 26.18
N LYS A 460 -22.28 6.04 25.97
CA LYS A 460 -21.33 6.80 26.77
C LYS A 460 -21.90 6.96 28.19
N ILE A 461 -21.21 6.42 29.18
CA ILE A 461 -21.63 6.49 30.58
C ILE A 461 -21.09 7.77 31.23
N LYS A 462 -19.81 8.08 30.99
CA LYS A 462 -19.09 9.15 31.68
C LYS A 462 -17.98 9.79 30.87
N VAL A 463 -17.65 11.01 31.28
CA VAL A 463 -16.45 11.74 30.84
C VAL A 463 -15.61 12.05 32.07
N LEU A 464 -14.38 11.55 32.09
CA LEU A 464 -13.40 11.85 33.13
C LEU A 464 -12.59 13.06 32.68
N ASP A 465 -12.45 14.02 33.58
CA ASP A 465 -11.68 15.22 33.33
C ASP A 465 -10.20 14.92 33.51
N ALA A 466 -9.46 14.92 32.41
CA ALA A 466 -8.02 14.79 32.41
C ALA A 466 -7.32 16.15 32.27
N SER A 467 -8.04 17.27 32.38
CA SER A 467 -7.42 18.58 32.54
C SER A 467 -6.54 18.62 33.79
N GLY A 468 -5.55 19.51 33.81
CA GLY A 468 -4.65 19.69 34.95
C GLY A 468 -5.42 19.94 36.27
N PRO A 469 -4.78 19.80 37.44
CA PRO A 469 -5.51 19.81 38.69
C PRO A 469 -6.32 21.11 38.90
N PRO A 470 -7.57 21.05 39.37
CA PRO A 470 -8.33 22.23 39.74
C PRO A 470 -7.63 22.90 40.93
N GLY A 471 -7.10 24.11 40.72
CA GLY A 471 -6.44 24.90 41.78
C GLY A 471 -4.95 25.22 41.58
N PHE A 472 -4.37 24.97 40.41
CA PHE A 472 -3.13 25.65 39.99
C PHE A 472 -3.47 26.83 39.06
N PRO A 473 -3.77 28.04 39.60
CA PRO A 473 -3.78 29.25 38.80
C PRO A 473 -2.33 29.66 38.49
N SER A 474 -2.03 29.86 37.20
CA SER A 474 -1.14 30.94 36.75
C SER A 474 0.29 31.05 37.31
N LEU A 475 1.00 29.97 37.63
CA LEU A 475 2.48 29.98 37.75
C LEU A 475 3.20 29.52 36.46
N LEU A 476 2.45 28.97 35.50
CA LEU A 476 2.89 28.69 34.12
C LEU A 476 2.53 29.85 33.18
N GLY A 477 2.51 31.08 33.71
CA GLY A 477 2.31 32.30 32.94
C GLY A 477 3.53 32.58 32.07
N GLY A 478 3.55 32.01 30.87
CA GLY A 478 4.57 32.27 29.86
C GLY A 478 4.07 31.87 28.48
N ALA A 479 3.67 32.89 27.72
CA ALA A 479 3.23 32.87 26.32
C ALA A 479 1.88 32.18 26.00
N SER A 480 0.87 33.04 25.88
CA SER A 480 -0.30 32.86 25.02
C SER A 480 0.09 32.21 23.68
N GLY A 481 -0.43 31.01 23.44
CA GLY A 481 -0.41 30.33 22.15
C GLY A 481 -1.10 28.98 22.31
N MET A 482 -2.15 28.72 21.52
CA MET A 482 -2.82 27.42 21.41
C MET A 482 -1.80 26.35 20.98
N THR A 483 -1.09 25.73 21.92
CA THR A 483 -0.16 24.65 21.61
C THR A 483 -0.87 23.32 21.81
N VAL A 484 -1.36 22.73 20.71
CA VAL A 484 -1.81 21.34 20.69
C VAL A 484 -0.64 20.44 21.15
N THR A 485 -0.90 19.49 22.04
CA THR A 485 0.12 18.56 22.59
C THR A 485 -0.44 17.14 22.71
N THR A 486 0.42 16.16 23.02
CA THR A 486 -0.03 14.79 23.34
C THR A 486 -0.67 14.77 24.73
N ALA A 487 -1.98 14.63 24.81
CA ALA A 487 -2.73 14.79 26.05
C ALA A 487 -2.76 13.50 26.89
N ILE A 488 -3.05 12.35 26.30
CA ILE A 488 -3.08 11.05 26.98
C ILE A 488 -2.22 10.06 26.20
N SER A 489 -1.18 9.55 26.85
CA SER A 489 -0.20 8.65 26.26
C SER A 489 -0.51 7.18 26.54
N ALA A 490 -1.07 6.87 27.71
CA ALA A 490 -1.51 5.52 28.04
C ALA A 490 -2.69 5.52 29.03
N LEU A 491 -3.50 4.47 28.99
CA LEU A 491 -4.72 4.28 29.75
C LEU A 491 -4.84 2.82 30.19
N SER A 492 -5.36 2.58 31.39
CA SER A 492 -5.62 1.21 31.87
C SER A 492 -6.73 1.20 32.92
N PHE A 493 -7.61 0.19 32.87
CA PHE A 493 -8.57 -0.10 33.94
C PHE A 493 -7.87 -0.85 35.08
N SER A 494 -8.32 -0.66 36.31
CA SER A 494 -7.90 -1.52 37.42
C SER A 494 -8.38 -2.96 37.26
N PRO A 495 -7.71 -3.94 37.90
CA PRO A 495 -8.08 -5.36 37.77
C PRO A 495 -9.52 -5.67 38.21
N ASP A 496 -10.04 -4.91 39.16
CA ASP A 496 -11.44 -4.97 39.60
C ASP A 496 -12.39 -4.16 38.70
N GLY A 497 -11.86 -3.36 37.77
CA GLY A 497 -12.61 -2.53 36.84
C GLY A 497 -13.32 -1.32 37.44
N GLU A 498 -13.08 -1.05 38.72
CA GLU A 498 -13.71 0.04 39.49
C GLU A 498 -12.90 1.35 39.48
N GLY A 499 -11.78 1.39 38.75
CA GLY A 499 -11.02 2.61 38.52
C GLY A 499 -10.28 2.63 37.18
N VAL A 500 -9.83 3.83 36.83
CA VAL A 500 -9.12 4.12 35.57
C VAL A 500 -7.84 4.88 35.89
N VAL A 501 -6.72 4.47 35.31
CA VAL A 501 -5.43 5.19 35.36
C VAL A 501 -5.12 5.72 33.97
N ALA A 502 -4.66 6.96 33.89
CA ALA A 502 -4.08 7.53 32.68
C ALA A 502 -2.68 8.09 32.93
N PHE A 503 -1.80 7.98 31.95
CA PHE A 503 -0.49 8.61 31.91
C PHE A 503 -0.44 9.63 30.78
N SER A 504 0.10 10.81 31.08
CA SER A 504 0.42 11.85 30.11
C SER A 504 1.92 12.07 30.10
N GLU A 505 2.57 11.80 28.96
CA GLU A 505 3.98 12.11 28.73
C GLU A 505 4.22 13.62 28.83
N THR A 506 3.34 14.42 28.23
CA THR A 506 3.36 15.86 28.43
C THR A 506 2.88 16.17 29.85
N GLY A 507 3.73 16.83 30.62
CA GLY A 507 3.51 17.07 32.05
C GLY A 507 3.95 15.93 32.98
N MET A 508 4.42 14.79 32.44
CA MET A 508 4.98 13.67 33.22
C MET A 508 4.10 13.29 34.42
N MET A 509 2.84 12.97 34.14
CA MET A 509 1.83 12.85 35.18
C MET A 509 0.95 11.61 35.02
N ILE A 510 0.68 10.96 36.15
CA ILE A 510 -0.24 9.83 36.28
C ILE A 510 -1.48 10.33 37.01
N ARG A 511 -2.64 10.10 36.40
CA ARG A 511 -3.96 10.44 36.94
C ARG A 511 -4.73 9.16 37.28
N TRP A 512 -5.42 9.18 38.40
CA TRP A 512 -6.21 8.06 38.91
C TRP A 512 -7.62 8.51 39.28
N TRP A 513 -8.61 7.78 38.77
CA TRP A 513 -10.03 7.94 39.12
C TRP A 513 -10.53 6.67 39.76
N SER A 514 -10.92 6.73 41.03
CA SER A 514 -11.51 5.61 41.76
C SER A 514 -12.20 6.07 43.05
N TYR A 515 -13.17 5.31 43.52
CA TYR A 515 -13.81 5.53 44.81
C TYR A 515 -13.09 4.77 45.93
N SER A 516 -12.80 5.45 47.03
CA SER A 516 -12.07 4.90 48.17
C SER A 516 -12.87 3.96 49.08
N SER A 517 -14.16 3.68 48.80
CA SER A 517 -14.99 2.87 49.71
C SER A 517 -16.09 2.02 49.01
N GLY A 518 -15.78 0.75 48.73
CA GLY A 518 -16.74 -0.29 48.31
C GLY A 518 -17.05 -0.35 46.81
N SER A 519 -17.31 -1.58 46.32
CA SER A 519 -17.42 -2.09 44.94
C SER A 519 -18.45 -1.44 43.98
N VAL A 520 -18.76 -0.15 44.13
CA VAL A 520 -19.90 0.48 43.44
C VAL A 520 -19.57 1.93 43.04
N TRP A 521 -18.38 2.18 42.48
CA TRP A 521 -18.02 3.55 42.07
C TRP A 521 -18.92 4.02 40.93
N TRP A 522 -19.09 3.18 39.91
CA TRP A 522 -19.79 3.57 38.69
C TRP A 522 -21.30 3.73 38.88
N GLU A 523 -21.94 2.98 39.80
CA GLU A 523 -23.38 3.15 40.07
C GLU A 523 -23.67 4.37 40.97
N LYS A 524 -22.67 4.82 41.76
CA LYS A 524 -22.76 6.04 42.57
C LYS A 524 -22.56 7.32 41.75
N LEU A 525 -21.99 7.19 40.56
CA LEU A 525 -21.85 8.31 39.64
C LEU A 525 -23.21 8.63 39.00
N SER A 526 -23.59 9.91 39.02
CA SER A 526 -24.80 10.40 38.36
C SER A 526 -24.84 10.00 36.88
N LYS A 527 -26.00 9.64 36.33
CA LYS A 527 -26.15 9.29 34.89
C LYS A 527 -25.95 10.48 33.92
N ASN A 528 -25.48 11.63 34.40
CA ASN A 528 -25.17 12.79 33.57
C ASN A 528 -23.73 12.73 33.03
N LEU A 529 -23.45 13.44 31.94
CA LEU A 529 -22.11 13.51 31.33
C LEU A 529 -21.24 14.64 31.92
N VAL A 530 -21.50 15.05 33.16
CA VAL A 530 -20.65 16.04 33.84
C VAL A 530 -19.27 15.45 34.09
N HIS A 531 -18.25 16.24 33.79
CA HIS A 531 -16.83 15.90 33.91
C HIS A 531 -16.48 15.48 35.35
N VAL A 532 -15.91 14.28 35.50
CA VAL A 532 -15.48 13.75 36.80
C VAL A 532 -14.01 14.10 37.04
N GLN A 533 -13.76 14.88 38.08
CA GLN A 533 -12.41 15.32 38.46
C GLN A 533 -11.53 14.14 38.90
N CYS A 534 -10.22 14.28 38.67
CA CYS A 534 -9.22 13.30 39.07
C CYS A 534 -9.17 13.13 40.60
N THR A 535 -9.13 11.88 41.07
CA THR A 535 -9.07 11.57 42.51
C THR A 535 -7.66 11.72 43.06
N LYS A 536 -6.64 11.27 42.30
CA LYS A 536 -5.25 11.36 42.70
C LYS A 536 -4.34 11.65 41.51
N LEU A 537 -3.40 12.56 41.72
CA LEU A 537 -2.38 12.95 40.76
C LEU A 537 -0.99 12.59 41.30
N ILE A 538 -0.14 12.01 40.45
CA ILE A 538 1.25 11.66 40.76
C ILE A 538 2.15 12.22 39.67
N PHE A 539 3.19 12.96 40.04
CA PHE A 539 4.24 13.40 39.12
C PHE A 539 5.32 12.34 38.97
N VAL A 540 5.69 12.06 37.73
CA VAL A 540 6.72 11.09 37.36
C VAL A 540 8.05 11.82 37.25
N PRO A 541 9.12 11.38 37.94
CA PRO A 541 10.43 11.99 37.80
C PRO A 541 10.98 11.74 36.39
N PRO A 542 11.76 12.67 35.82
CA PRO A 542 12.45 12.42 34.55
C PRO A 542 13.47 11.28 34.70
N TRP A 543 13.54 10.37 33.72
CA TRP A 543 14.46 9.23 33.72
C TRP A 543 15.71 9.45 32.85
N GLU A 544 16.81 8.75 33.15
CA GLU A 544 18.04 8.77 32.35
C GLU A 544 17.78 8.23 30.93
N GLY A 545 17.99 9.07 29.91
CA GLY A 545 17.63 8.81 28.51
C GLY A 545 16.68 9.84 27.90
N PHE A 546 16.14 10.76 28.70
CA PHE A 546 15.53 12.01 28.22
C PHE A 546 16.62 12.92 27.62
N LEU A 547 17.05 12.64 26.39
CA LEU A 547 17.86 13.59 25.61
C LEU A 547 16.92 14.63 24.99
N PRO A 548 17.02 15.92 25.38
CA PRO A 548 16.23 16.99 24.79
C PRO A 548 16.81 17.36 23.42
N ASN A 549 16.83 16.42 22.47
CA ASN A 549 17.26 16.72 21.12
C ASN A 549 16.07 17.29 20.34
N ALA A 550 16.10 18.62 20.22
CA ALA A 550 15.30 19.51 19.38
C ALA A 550 13.77 19.53 19.65
N ASN A 551 13.29 20.68 20.16
CA ASN A 551 11.88 21.09 20.34
C ASN A 551 11.03 20.38 21.41
N ARG A 552 11.59 19.45 22.20
CA ARG A 552 10.85 18.73 23.26
C ARG A 552 11.15 19.32 24.64
N SER A 553 10.53 20.46 24.99
CA SER A 553 10.57 20.96 26.36
C SER A 553 9.60 20.18 27.25
N SER A 554 10.11 19.46 28.25
CA SER A 554 9.26 19.01 29.35
C SER A 554 8.91 20.23 30.21
N ILE A 555 7.67 20.32 30.70
CA ILE A 555 7.20 21.43 31.55
C ILE A 555 8.06 21.57 32.81
N MET A 556 8.65 20.47 33.31
CA MET A 556 9.60 20.51 34.42
C MET A 556 10.94 21.16 34.05
N ALA A 557 11.41 21.05 32.80
CA ALA A 557 12.66 21.69 32.37
C ALA A 557 12.53 23.21 32.25
N SER A 558 11.35 23.74 31.92
CA SER A 558 11.10 25.19 31.89
C SER A 558 10.92 25.80 33.28
N VAL A 559 10.41 25.05 34.25
CA VAL A 559 10.25 25.51 35.64
C VAL A 559 11.60 25.70 36.36
N PHE A 560 12.66 25.01 35.92
CA PHE A 560 14.02 25.13 36.50
C PHE A 560 15.02 25.89 35.60
N GLY A 561 14.61 26.38 34.43
CA GLY A 561 15.45 27.16 33.52
C GLY A 561 15.32 28.66 33.77
N LYS A 562 16.42 29.32 34.18
CA LYS A 562 16.49 30.76 34.46
C LYS A 562 16.05 31.63 33.27
N ASP A 563 15.38 32.73 33.62
CA ASP A 563 14.79 33.79 32.78
C ASP A 563 15.70 34.33 31.66
N GLY A 564 15.09 34.57 30.50
CA GLY A 564 15.63 35.37 29.41
C GLY A 564 14.53 35.74 28.41
N GLU A 565 13.94 36.93 28.57
CA GLU A 565 12.89 37.50 27.72
C GLU A 565 13.32 37.61 26.26
N ALA A 566 12.50 37.12 25.33
CA ALA A 566 12.52 37.54 23.92
C ALA A 566 11.09 37.52 23.34
N ASN A 567 10.58 38.70 23.02
CA ASN A 567 9.28 38.93 22.37
C ASN A 567 9.17 38.23 21.00
N PRO A 568 8.03 37.59 20.66
CA PRO A 568 7.80 37.12 19.29
C PRO A 568 7.01 38.15 18.47
N LYS A 569 7.48 38.42 17.26
CA LYS A 569 6.74 39.11 16.19
C LYS A 569 5.76 38.13 15.54
N GLU A 570 4.48 38.48 15.53
CA GLU A 570 3.42 37.81 14.77
C GLU A 570 3.54 38.10 13.27
N ASN A 571 3.64 37.05 12.44
CA ASN A 571 2.96 36.92 11.14
C ASN A 571 3.55 35.76 10.30
N THR A 572 3.15 34.50 10.57
CA THR A 572 3.12 33.37 9.59
C THR A 572 2.40 32.14 10.18
N ASN A 573 1.16 32.27 10.69
CA ASN A 573 0.62 31.28 11.64
C ASN A 573 0.03 29.99 11.01
N ALA A 574 -0.61 30.03 9.84
CA ALA A 574 -1.37 28.87 9.34
C ALA A 574 -0.50 27.70 8.77
N SER A 575 0.58 28.00 8.05
CA SER A 575 1.49 26.95 7.54
C SER A 575 2.30 26.33 8.66
N ASN A 576 2.72 27.14 9.64
CA ASN A 576 3.47 26.70 10.81
C ASN A 576 2.63 25.81 11.74
N GLU A 577 1.32 26.05 11.87
CA GLU A 577 0.43 25.20 12.67
C GLU A 577 0.24 23.81 12.06
N LEU A 578 0.04 23.72 10.74
CA LEU A 578 -0.10 22.44 10.04
C LEU A 578 1.19 21.61 10.12
N ASP A 579 2.35 22.25 9.96
CA ASP A 579 3.64 21.59 10.06
C ASP A 579 3.96 21.17 11.49
N ARG A 580 3.61 21.99 12.49
CA ARG A 580 3.71 21.64 13.91
C ARG A 580 2.80 20.47 14.27
N PHE A 581 1.59 20.44 13.73
CA PHE A 581 0.64 19.33 13.94
C PHE A 581 1.12 18.03 13.30
N LYS A 582 1.64 18.07 12.07
CA LYS A 582 2.28 16.92 11.42
C LYS A 582 3.48 16.43 12.23
N GLN A 583 4.28 17.34 12.77
CA GLN A 583 5.41 17.00 13.63
C GLN A 583 4.95 16.35 14.95
N LEU A 584 3.86 16.83 15.55
CA LEU A 584 3.25 16.22 16.74
C LEU A 584 2.77 14.79 16.44
N LEU A 585 1.99 14.58 15.38
CA LEU A 585 1.55 13.26 14.92
C LEU A 585 2.73 12.30 14.70
N HIS A 586 3.83 12.81 14.13
CA HIS A 586 5.04 12.01 13.93
C HIS A 586 5.74 11.64 15.25
N ASN A 587 5.63 12.50 16.27
CA ASN A 587 6.27 12.34 17.56
C ASN A 587 5.46 11.51 18.57
N ILE A 588 4.21 11.14 18.28
CA ILE A 588 3.39 10.34 19.18
C ILE A 588 4.04 8.97 19.40
N ASP A 589 4.39 8.70 20.66
CA ASP A 589 4.89 7.39 21.06
C ASP A 589 3.74 6.47 21.47
N LEU A 590 3.49 5.47 20.63
CA LEU A 590 2.47 4.44 20.85
C LEU A 590 3.01 3.24 21.65
N SER A 591 4.22 3.31 22.20
CA SER A 591 4.88 2.22 22.93
C SER A 591 4.63 2.24 24.45
N TYR A 592 4.11 3.35 25.00
CA TYR A 592 3.78 3.45 26.42
C TYR A 592 2.75 2.41 26.83
N ARG A 593 2.93 1.74 27.98
CA ARG A 593 1.93 0.82 28.56
C ARG A 593 1.86 1.00 30.07
N ILE A 594 0.67 0.80 30.63
CA ILE A 594 0.41 0.81 32.08
C ILE A 594 -0.02 -0.59 32.49
N GLU A 595 0.76 -1.23 33.35
CA GLU A 595 0.51 -2.58 33.85
C GLU A 595 0.25 -2.57 35.35
N TRP A 596 -0.70 -3.37 35.81
CA TRP A 596 -0.98 -3.52 37.23
C TRP A 596 -0.10 -4.62 37.84
N VAL A 597 0.72 -4.26 38.81
CA VAL A 597 1.61 -5.19 39.53
C VAL A 597 1.15 -5.47 40.97
N GLY A 598 0.03 -4.87 41.39
CA GLY A 598 -0.63 -5.08 42.68
C GLY A 598 -1.92 -4.27 42.81
N GLN A 599 -2.66 -4.42 43.91
CA GLN A 599 -4.01 -3.81 44.09
C GLN A 599 -4.07 -2.28 43.92
N ARG A 600 -2.98 -1.56 44.16
CA ARG A 600 -2.86 -0.11 43.95
C ARG A 600 -1.47 0.28 43.44
N LYS A 601 -0.84 -0.61 42.68
CA LYS A 601 0.54 -0.42 42.23
C LYS A 601 0.60 -0.66 40.74
N ILE A 602 1.08 0.35 40.02
CA ILE A 602 1.19 0.32 38.56
C ILE A 602 2.64 0.42 38.14
N LYS A 603 2.96 -0.23 37.02
CA LYS A 603 4.24 -0.17 36.34
C LYS A 603 4.05 0.54 35.01
N LEU A 604 4.87 1.56 34.76
CA LEU A 604 4.89 2.27 33.49
C LEU A 604 6.02 1.72 32.63
N THR A 605 5.74 1.36 31.39
CA THR A 605 6.76 0.87 30.45
C THR A 605 6.73 1.64 29.14
N GLN A 606 7.88 1.73 28.47
CA GLN A 606 8.05 2.32 27.14
C GLN A 606 8.97 1.42 26.33
N HIS A 607 8.56 1.01 25.13
CA HIS A 607 9.28 0.00 24.34
C HIS A 607 9.67 -1.26 25.14
N GLY A 608 8.84 -1.66 26.11
CA GLY A 608 9.11 -2.79 27.01
C GLY A 608 10.15 -2.52 28.12
N ARG A 609 10.76 -1.33 28.18
CA ARG A 609 11.64 -0.91 29.27
C ARG A 609 10.80 -0.40 30.45
N ASP A 610 11.21 -0.77 31.65
CA ASP A 610 10.57 -0.29 32.90
C ASP A 610 10.99 1.15 33.19
N LEU A 611 10.01 2.05 33.24
CA LEU A 611 10.20 3.46 33.56
C LEU A 611 10.01 3.75 35.06
N GLY A 612 9.44 2.80 35.80
CA GLY A 612 9.19 2.93 37.22
C GLY A 612 7.86 2.32 37.65
N THR A 613 7.76 2.10 38.96
CA THR A 613 6.56 1.59 39.60
C THR A 613 6.00 2.62 40.58
N PHE A 614 4.71 2.93 40.49
CA PHE A 614 4.05 4.00 41.24
C PHE A 614 2.90 3.46 42.10
N GLN A 615 2.75 4.06 43.29
CA GLN A 615 1.71 3.69 44.26
C GLN A 615 0.51 4.66 44.17
N LEU A 616 -0.65 4.12 43.81
CA LEU A 616 -1.94 4.81 43.70
C LEU A 616 -2.65 4.94 45.04
#